data_AF-A0A2E2B9D3-F1
#
_entry.id   AF-A0A2E2B9D3-F1
#
_cell.length_a   1.000
_cell.length_b   1.000
_cell.length_c   1.000
_cell.angle_alpha   90.00
_cell.angle_beta   90.00
_cell.angle_gamma   90.00
#
_symmetry.space_group_name_H-M   'P 1'
#
loop_
_entity.id
_entity.type
_entity.pdbx_description
1 polymer ?
#
loop_
_entity_poly.entity_id
_entity_poly.type
_entity_poly.pdbx_seq_one_letter_code
_entity_poly.pdbx_strand_id
1 'polypeptide(L)'
;MRRQHGYTLIEMLFVIGFCFLLLLLTSFIFTTSTKLIKAQHTVIPELKQVDAMVDQLREDVWDAKTVTVVSEHELQLATDDGSVQWSLDDAGLQWVRKQSDRQRYFPGNMVQMNFKIAPAGVTAVIGNQLSRDPVTMRLLSVTMLKEMQHDR
;
A
#
# COMPACT_ATOMS: atom_id res chain seq x y z
N MET A 1 -42.33 63.67 -7.09
CA MET A 1 -41.77 62.52 -6.33
C MET A 1 -41.92 61.24 -7.15
N ARG A 2 -40.98 60.93 -8.04
CA ARG A 2 -40.97 59.67 -8.82
C ARG A 2 -39.63 59.59 -9.58
N ARG A 3 -38.64 58.88 -9.02
CA ARG A 3 -37.43 58.32 -9.69
C ARG A 3 -36.38 57.79 -8.68
N GLN A 4 -36.81 57.10 -7.63
CA GLN A 4 -35.89 56.39 -6.71
C GLN A 4 -35.93 54.86 -6.85
N HIS A 5 -36.88 54.29 -7.61
CA HIS A 5 -37.04 52.83 -7.72
C HIS A 5 -36.02 52.13 -8.64
N GLY A 6 -35.33 52.86 -9.52
CA GLY A 6 -34.31 52.27 -10.40
C GLY A 6 -33.04 51.86 -9.66
N TYR A 7 -32.68 52.56 -8.59
CA TYR A 7 -31.45 52.30 -7.82
C TYR A 7 -31.57 51.00 -7.01
N THR A 8 -32.73 50.79 -6.37
CA THR A 8 -33.04 49.57 -5.61
C THR A 8 -33.04 48.29 -6.44
N LEU A 9 -33.40 48.36 -7.73
CA LEU A 9 -33.42 47.18 -8.60
C LEU A 9 -32.00 46.72 -8.95
N ILE A 10 -31.11 47.68 -9.20
CA ILE A 10 -29.68 47.42 -9.47
C ILE A 10 -28.99 46.86 -8.23
N GLU A 11 -29.26 47.41 -7.04
CA GLU A 11 -28.72 46.87 -5.78
C GLU A 11 -29.16 45.42 -5.53
N MET A 12 -30.44 45.10 -5.77
CA MET A 12 -30.91 43.72 -5.63
C MET A 12 -30.24 42.76 -6.61
N LEU A 13 -29.98 43.18 -7.85
CA LEU A 13 -29.24 42.37 -8.82
C LEU A 13 -27.79 42.09 -8.36
N PHE A 14 -27.13 43.07 -7.76
CA PHE A 14 -25.80 42.88 -7.18
C PHE A 14 -25.82 41.88 -6.02
N VAL A 15 -26.80 41.99 -5.11
CA VAL A 15 -26.95 41.05 -4.00
C VAL A 15 -27.19 39.63 -4.51
N ILE A 16 -28.06 39.46 -5.51
CA ILE A 16 -28.32 38.14 -6.12
C ILE A 16 -27.06 37.58 -6.78
N GLY A 17 -26.32 38.40 -7.54
CA GLY A 17 -25.07 37.99 -8.18
C GLY A 17 -24.01 37.58 -7.17
N PHE A 18 -23.89 38.32 -6.07
CA PHE A 18 -22.98 37.98 -4.98
C PHE A 18 -23.36 36.67 -4.28
N CYS A 19 -24.65 36.46 -4.00
CA CYS A 19 -25.16 35.20 -3.46
C CYS A 19 -24.85 34.01 -4.38
N PHE A 20 -25.04 34.17 -5.70
CA PHE A 20 -24.70 33.13 -6.67
C PHE A 20 -23.21 32.78 -6.66
N LEU A 21 -22.34 33.79 -6.57
CA LEU A 21 -20.90 33.58 -6.51
C LEU A 21 -20.50 32.83 -5.23
N LEU A 22 -21.09 33.19 -4.09
CA LEU A 22 -20.86 32.48 -2.82
C LEU A 22 -21.34 31.03 -2.88
N LEU A 23 -22.49 30.76 -3.51
CA LEU A 23 -23.01 29.40 -3.68
C LEU A 23 -22.09 28.55 -4.56
N LEU A 24 -21.57 29.11 -5.65
CA LEU A 24 -20.59 28.42 -6.50
C LEU A 24 -19.29 28.11 -5.74
N LEU A 25 -18.77 29.07 -4.98
CA LEU A 25 -17.57 28.88 -4.17
C LEU A 25 -17.78 27.78 -3.11
N THR A 26 -18.92 27.80 -2.43
CA THR A 26 -19.27 26.80 -1.42
C THR A 26 -19.40 25.41 -2.04
N SER A 27 -20.06 25.31 -3.21
CA SER A 27 -20.17 24.06 -3.95
C SER A 27 -18.79 23.51 -4.36
N PHE A 28 -17.89 24.37 -4.84
CA PHE A 28 -16.53 23.99 -5.19
C PHE A 28 -15.74 23.44 -4.00
N ILE A 29 -15.81 24.12 -2.84
CA ILE A 29 -15.17 23.67 -1.60
C ILE A 29 -15.76 22.32 -1.17
N PHE A 30 -17.09 22.18 -1.18
CA PHE A 30 -17.77 20.95 -0.79
C PHE A 30 -17.38 19.77 -1.70
N THR A 31 -17.31 20.00 -3.01
CA THR A 31 -16.93 18.97 -3.98
C THR A 31 -15.47 18.55 -3.81
N THR A 32 -14.59 19.49 -3.47
CA THR A 32 -13.17 19.21 -3.23
C THR A 32 -12.98 18.41 -1.94
N SER A 33 -13.64 18.80 -0.84
CA SER A 33 -13.60 18.08 0.43
C SER A 33 -14.17 16.66 0.32
N THR A 34 -15.28 16.48 -0.40
CA THR A 34 -15.87 15.14 -0.59
C THR A 34 -15.01 14.24 -1.46
N LYS A 35 -14.33 14.78 -2.48
CA LYS A 35 -13.32 14.02 -3.25
C LYS A 35 -12.15 13.59 -2.37
N LEU A 36 -11.67 14.46 -1.49
CA LEU A 36 -10.58 14.15 -0.57
C LEU A 36 -10.97 13.06 0.44
N ILE A 37 -12.17 13.16 1.03
CA ILE A 37 -12.68 12.16 1.98
C ILE A 37 -12.87 10.79 1.29
N LYS A 38 -13.39 10.77 0.06
CA LYS A 38 -13.49 9.54 -0.73
C LYS A 38 -12.12 8.93 -1.00
N ALA A 39 -11.12 9.73 -1.35
CA ALA A 39 -9.76 9.24 -1.56
C ALA A 39 -9.16 8.64 -0.27
N GLN A 40 -9.41 9.24 0.89
CA GLN A 40 -8.96 8.69 2.18
C GLN A 40 -9.62 7.34 2.50
N HIS A 41 -10.92 7.18 2.23
CA HIS A 41 -11.61 5.91 2.48
C HIS A 41 -11.14 4.76 1.59
N THR A 42 -10.70 5.03 0.37
CA THR A 42 -10.19 3.98 -0.54
C THR A 42 -8.77 3.54 -0.17
N VAL A 43 -7.91 4.46 0.26
CA VAL A 43 -6.47 4.18 0.46
C VAL A 43 -6.16 3.51 1.82
N ILE A 44 -6.93 3.80 2.88
CA ILE A 44 -6.69 3.20 4.21
C ILE A 44 -6.83 1.66 4.26
N PRO A 45 -7.90 1.03 3.73
CA PRO A 45 -8.03 -0.42 3.80
C PRO A 45 -6.95 -1.13 2.98
N GLU A 46 -6.56 -0.50 1.88
CA GLU A 46 -5.49 -0.95 0.99
C GLU A 46 -4.12 -0.96 1.68
N LEU A 47 -3.76 0.12 2.39
CA LEU A 47 -2.53 0.16 3.20
C LEU A 47 -2.53 -0.89 4.32
N LYS A 48 -3.67 -1.11 4.99
CA LYS A 48 -3.78 -2.15 6.02
C LYS A 48 -3.54 -3.56 5.47
N GLN A 49 -3.92 -3.82 4.21
CA GLN A 49 -3.64 -5.11 3.58
C GLN A 49 -2.15 -5.29 3.30
N VAL A 50 -1.45 -4.21 2.93
CA VAL A 50 0.00 -4.20 2.77
C VAL A 50 0.70 -4.45 4.10
N ASP A 51 0.31 -3.75 5.16
CA ASP A 51 0.90 -3.95 6.49
C ASP A 51 0.70 -5.41 6.95
N ALA A 52 -0.52 -5.95 6.78
CA ALA A 52 -0.82 -7.34 7.09
C ALA A 52 0.00 -8.33 6.22
N MET A 53 0.26 -8.01 4.96
CA MET A 53 1.12 -8.82 4.08
C MET A 53 2.56 -8.85 4.60
N VAL A 54 3.10 -7.68 4.98
CA VAL A 54 4.47 -7.55 5.48
C VAL A 54 4.63 -8.27 6.81
N ASP A 55 3.68 -8.11 7.74
CA ASP A 55 3.70 -8.80 9.01
C ASP A 55 3.60 -10.33 8.84
N GLN A 56 2.80 -10.81 7.88
CA GLN A 56 2.71 -12.24 7.58
C GLN A 56 4.00 -12.77 6.95
N LEU A 57 4.57 -12.07 5.97
CA LEU A 57 5.84 -12.45 5.34
C LEU A 57 6.96 -12.52 6.39
N ARG A 58 6.96 -11.57 7.31
CA ARG A 58 7.88 -11.48 8.41
C ARG A 58 7.74 -12.67 9.36
N GLU A 59 6.53 -13.03 9.77
CA GLU A 59 6.24 -14.22 10.58
C GLU A 59 6.72 -15.49 9.87
N ASP A 60 6.38 -15.66 8.58
CA ASP A 60 6.77 -16.83 7.79
C ASP A 60 8.30 -16.98 7.68
N VAL A 61 9.03 -15.86 7.58
CA VAL A 61 10.50 -15.85 7.53
C VAL A 61 11.10 -16.19 8.89
N TRP A 62 10.47 -15.76 9.98
CA TRP A 62 10.94 -16.09 11.33
C TRP A 62 10.73 -17.56 11.67
N ASP A 63 9.65 -18.16 11.18
CA ASP A 63 9.34 -19.58 11.34
C ASP A 63 10.10 -20.48 10.33
N ALA A 64 10.71 -19.88 9.30
CA ALA A 64 11.43 -20.61 8.29
C ALA A 64 12.79 -21.11 8.80
N LYS A 65 13.00 -22.43 8.70
CA LYS A 65 14.31 -23.06 8.88
C LYS A 65 15.24 -22.79 7.71
N THR A 66 14.68 -22.67 6.51
CA THR A 66 15.45 -22.42 5.29
C THR A 66 14.69 -21.45 4.41
N VAL A 67 15.41 -20.45 3.92
CA VAL A 67 14.89 -19.44 3.00
C VAL A 67 15.63 -19.59 1.68
N THR A 68 14.88 -19.89 0.62
CA THR A 68 15.40 -20.05 -0.74
C THR A 68 14.72 -19.04 -1.64
N VAL A 69 15.51 -18.18 -2.28
CA VAL A 69 15.01 -17.28 -3.32
C VAL A 69 15.09 -18.03 -4.65
N VAL A 70 13.94 -18.38 -5.23
CA VAL A 70 13.86 -19.12 -6.51
C VAL A 70 13.98 -18.14 -7.67
N SER A 71 13.31 -16.98 -7.56
CA SER A 71 13.40 -15.87 -8.51
C SER A 71 13.22 -14.53 -7.80
N GLU A 72 13.40 -13.41 -8.51
CA GLU A 72 13.21 -12.06 -7.91
C GLU A 72 11.80 -11.85 -7.32
N HIS A 73 10.81 -12.59 -7.82
CA HIS A 73 9.40 -12.52 -7.41
C HIS A 73 8.90 -13.81 -6.78
N GLU A 74 9.79 -14.74 -6.45
CA GLU A 74 9.43 -16.03 -5.88
C GLU A 74 10.36 -16.40 -4.73
N LEU A 75 9.76 -16.55 -3.55
CA LEU A 75 10.42 -16.91 -2.32
C LEU A 75 9.82 -18.22 -1.81
N GLN A 76 10.69 -19.19 -1.54
CA GLN A 76 10.30 -20.45 -0.93
C GLN A 76 10.90 -20.55 0.47
N LEU A 77 10.04 -20.85 1.44
CA LEU A 77 10.36 -20.95 2.85
C LEU A 77 10.05 -22.38 3.29
N ALA A 78 11.02 -23.05 3.88
CA ALA A 78 10.81 -24.35 4.53
C ALA A 78 10.56 -24.11 6.02
N THR A 79 9.37 -24.48 6.49
CA THR A 79 8.96 -24.41 7.90
C THR A 79 8.83 -25.83 8.46
N ASP A 80 8.56 -25.94 9.76
CA ASP A 80 8.35 -27.25 10.39
C ASP A 80 7.07 -27.96 9.92
N ASP A 81 6.04 -27.17 9.62
CA ASP A 81 4.74 -27.66 9.19
C ASP A 81 4.62 -27.83 7.66
N GLY A 82 5.68 -27.56 6.90
CA GLY A 82 5.72 -27.74 5.46
C GLY A 82 6.53 -26.68 4.71
N SER A 83 6.07 -26.30 3.53
CA SER A 83 6.67 -25.22 2.74
C SER A 83 5.68 -24.09 2.52
N VAL A 84 6.14 -22.85 2.74
CA VAL A 84 5.42 -21.63 2.37
C VAL A 84 6.07 -21.07 1.12
N GLN A 85 5.28 -20.83 0.08
CA GLN A 85 5.71 -20.23 -1.18
C GLN A 85 5.03 -18.87 -1.31
N TRP A 86 5.85 -17.84 -1.53
CA TRP A 86 5.41 -16.51 -1.90
C TRP A 86 5.76 -16.29 -3.35
N SER A 87 4.76 -16.02 -4.19
CA SER A 87 4.95 -15.74 -5.61
C SER A 87 4.11 -14.55 -6.04
N LEU A 88 4.59 -13.81 -7.03
CA LEU A 88 3.73 -12.90 -7.78
C LEU A 88 2.92 -13.71 -8.80
N ASP A 89 1.62 -13.46 -8.88
CA ASP A 89 0.73 -14.06 -9.86
C ASP A 89 1.19 -13.76 -11.30
N ASP A 90 0.81 -14.59 -12.27
CA ASP A 90 1.21 -14.50 -13.68
C ASP A 90 0.83 -13.14 -14.30
N ALA A 91 -0.25 -12.53 -13.82
CA ALA A 91 -0.69 -11.20 -14.23
C ALA A 91 0.13 -10.04 -13.62
N GLY A 92 0.98 -10.31 -12.63
CA GLY A 92 1.75 -9.30 -11.90
C GLY A 92 0.92 -8.43 -10.95
N LEU A 93 -0.34 -8.79 -10.71
CA LEU A 93 -1.31 -7.95 -10.00
C LEU A 93 -1.45 -8.31 -8.52
N GLN A 94 -1.10 -9.53 -8.12
CA GLN A 94 -1.36 -10.05 -6.79
C GLN A 94 -0.18 -10.89 -6.28
N TRP A 95 0.13 -10.72 -5.00
CA TRP A 95 1.05 -11.59 -4.28
C TRP A 95 0.26 -12.76 -3.68
N VAL A 96 0.73 -13.97 -3.95
CA VAL A 96 0.10 -15.21 -3.51
C VAL A 96 1.02 -15.87 -2.50
N ARG A 97 0.49 -16.07 -1.29
CA ARG A 97 1.09 -16.93 -0.26
C ARG A 97 0.41 -18.29 -0.32
N LYS A 98 1.16 -19.34 -0.64
CA LYS A 98 0.69 -20.72 -0.66
C LYS A 98 1.36 -21.52 0.46
N GLN A 99 0.56 -22.15 1.31
CA GLN A 99 1.04 -23.05 2.36
C GLN A 99 0.17 -24.30 2.35
N SER A 100 0.76 -25.42 1.97
CA SER A 100 0.05 -26.69 1.77
C SER A 100 -1.17 -26.51 0.84
N ASP A 101 -2.40 -26.51 1.38
CA ASP A 101 -3.65 -26.36 0.64
C ASP A 101 -4.31 -24.97 0.78
N ARG A 102 -3.71 -24.08 1.59
CA ARG A 102 -4.23 -22.72 1.80
C ARG A 102 -3.49 -21.74 0.91
N GLN A 103 -4.26 -20.90 0.23
CA GLN A 103 -3.77 -19.77 -0.54
C GLN A 103 -4.35 -18.48 0.00
N ARG A 104 -3.50 -17.47 0.13
CA ARG A 104 -3.89 -16.12 0.51
C ARG A 104 -3.37 -15.13 -0.52
N TYR A 105 -4.22 -14.19 -0.89
CA TYR A 105 -3.97 -13.21 -1.92
C TYR A 105 -3.79 -11.84 -1.29
N PHE A 106 -2.81 -11.09 -1.79
CA PHE A 106 -2.50 -9.73 -1.37
C PHE A 106 -2.38 -8.83 -2.61
N PRO A 107 -2.73 -7.53 -2.49
CA PRO A 107 -2.67 -6.60 -3.61
C PRO A 107 -1.21 -6.34 -4.03
N GLY A 108 -0.85 -6.68 -5.27
CA GLY A 108 0.48 -6.43 -5.84
C GLY A 108 0.61 -5.11 -6.59
N ASN A 109 -0.51 -4.50 -6.98
CA ASN A 109 -0.56 -3.20 -7.65
C ASN A 109 0.00 -2.04 -6.80
N MET A 110 0.00 -2.16 -5.49
CA MET A 110 0.52 -1.13 -4.59
C MET A 110 1.98 -1.35 -4.18
N VAL A 111 2.46 -2.59 -4.26
CA VAL A 111 3.74 -2.98 -3.67
C VAL A 111 4.52 -3.87 -4.62
N GLN A 112 5.66 -3.35 -5.07
CA GLN A 112 6.69 -4.15 -5.71
C GLN A 112 7.59 -4.73 -4.62
N MET A 113 7.54 -6.04 -4.43
CA MET A 113 8.50 -6.77 -3.59
C MET A 113 9.51 -7.46 -4.48
N ASN A 114 10.79 -7.15 -4.27
CA ASN A 114 11.88 -7.83 -4.93
C ASN A 114 12.71 -8.54 -3.87
N PHE A 115 12.86 -9.85 -4.02
CA PHE A 115 13.71 -10.67 -3.15
C PHE A 115 15.12 -10.70 -3.70
N LYS A 116 16.10 -10.34 -2.87
CA LYS A 116 17.52 -10.39 -3.21
C LYS A 116 18.30 -11.12 -2.14
N ILE A 117 19.22 -11.97 -2.56
CA ILE A 117 20.19 -12.59 -1.65
C ILE A 117 21.28 -11.56 -1.38
N ALA A 118 21.45 -11.18 -0.12
CA ALA A 118 22.52 -10.32 0.34
C ALA A 118 23.58 -11.15 1.09
N PRO A 119 24.82 -10.65 1.25
CA PRO A 119 25.91 -11.39 1.92
C PRO A 119 25.59 -11.85 3.35
N ALA A 120 24.58 -11.24 3.98
CA ALA A 120 24.22 -11.48 5.37
C ALA A 120 22.73 -11.84 5.56
N GLY A 121 22.11 -12.44 4.54
CA GLY A 121 20.74 -12.95 4.59
C GLY A 121 19.91 -12.66 3.33
N VAL A 122 18.61 -12.93 3.40
CA VAL A 122 17.68 -12.50 2.35
C VAL A 122 17.22 -11.07 2.66
N THR A 123 17.09 -10.25 1.62
CA THR A 123 16.56 -8.89 1.74
C THR A 123 15.34 -8.78 0.86
N ALA A 124 14.22 -8.32 1.43
CA ALA A 124 13.05 -7.92 0.67
C ALA A 124 13.10 -6.40 0.49
N VAL A 125 13.17 -5.96 -0.77
CA VAL A 125 13.02 -4.55 -1.10
C VAL A 125 11.54 -4.33 -1.40
N ILE A 126 10.88 -3.55 -0.55
CA ILE A 126 9.46 -3.25 -0.62
C ILE A 126 9.33 -1.81 -1.13
N GLY A 127 9.02 -1.68 -2.42
CA GLY A 127 8.74 -0.39 -3.04
C GLY A 127 7.24 -0.17 -3.14
N ASN A 128 6.74 0.94 -2.60
CA ASN A 128 5.40 1.40 -2.95
C ASN A 128 5.50 2.16 -4.28
N GLN A 129 4.68 1.82 -5.29
CA GLN A 129 4.68 2.56 -6.56
C GLN A 129 4.39 4.06 -6.40
N LEU A 130 3.72 4.44 -5.31
CA LEU A 130 3.37 5.83 -4.97
C LEU A 130 4.44 6.54 -4.15
N SER A 131 5.35 5.81 -3.50
CA SER A 131 6.42 6.40 -2.67
C SER A 131 7.74 6.37 -3.43
N ARG A 132 8.41 7.53 -3.55
CA ARG A 132 9.74 7.60 -4.18
C ARG A 132 10.84 6.91 -3.36
N ASP A 133 10.58 6.66 -2.08
CA ASP A 133 11.54 6.05 -1.16
C ASP A 133 11.17 4.58 -0.91
N PRO A 134 11.93 3.61 -1.46
CA PRO A 134 11.72 2.20 -1.20
C PRO A 134 12.13 1.86 0.24
N VAL A 135 11.32 1.03 0.90
CA VAL A 135 11.64 0.50 2.23
C VAL A 135 12.39 -0.81 2.05
N THR A 136 13.64 -0.86 2.49
CA THR A 136 14.43 -2.10 2.47
C THR A 136 14.22 -2.82 3.79
N MET A 137 13.59 -4.00 3.76
CA MET A 137 13.44 -4.86 4.93
C MET A 137 14.44 -6.00 4.89
N ARG A 138 15.24 -6.12 5.94
CA ARG A 138 16.16 -7.24 6.11
C ARG A 138 15.41 -8.43 6.68
N LEU A 139 15.32 -9.50 5.89
CA LEU A 139 14.72 -10.77 6.27
C LEU A 139 15.87 -11.65 6.84
N LEU A 140 16.17 -11.49 8.13
CA LEU A 140 17.05 -12.44 8.82
C LEU A 140 16.26 -13.76 8.99
N SER A 141 16.82 -14.96 8.80
CA SER A 141 18.22 -15.35 8.95
C SER A 141 18.67 -16.40 7.91
N VAL A 142 19.89 -16.25 7.39
CA VAL A 142 20.60 -17.33 6.66
C VAL A 142 21.85 -17.77 7.44
N THR A 143 22.19 -17.08 8.55
CA THR A 143 23.52 -17.21 9.19
C THR A 143 23.56 -17.34 10.71
N MET A 144 22.48 -17.17 11.50
CA MET A 144 22.53 -17.76 12.87
C MET A 144 22.66 -19.29 12.81
N LEU A 145 22.08 -19.90 11.77
CA LEU A 145 22.25 -21.32 11.45
C LEU A 145 23.66 -21.68 10.95
N LYS A 146 24.41 -20.72 10.40
CA LYS A 146 25.77 -20.94 9.88
C LYS A 146 26.86 -20.61 10.91
N GLU A 147 26.61 -19.68 11.83
CA GLU A 147 27.52 -19.35 12.94
C GLU A 147 27.39 -20.30 14.16
N MET A 148 26.23 -20.89 14.48
CA MET A 148 26.17 -22.01 15.45
C MET A 148 26.84 -23.30 14.95
N GLN A 149 27.01 -23.46 13.64
CA GLN A 149 27.71 -24.59 13.03
C GLN A 149 29.23 -24.39 12.93
N HIS A 150 29.77 -23.22 13.32
CA HIS A 150 31.21 -22.96 13.30
C HIS A 150 31.84 -22.70 14.67
N ASP A 151 31.08 -22.69 15.77
CA ASP A 151 31.62 -22.67 17.15
C ASP A 151 31.77 -24.09 17.75
N ARG A 152 32.25 -25.03 16.92
CA ARG A 152 32.82 -26.32 17.32
C ARG A 152 34.32 -26.30 17.11
#